data_AF-A0A7K0J9U0-F1
#
_entry.id   AF-A0A7K0J9U0-F1
#
_cell.length_a   1.000
_cell.length_b   1.000
_cell.length_c   1.000
_cell.angle_alpha   90.00
_cell.angle_beta   90.00
_cell.angle_gamma   90.00
#
_symmetry.space_group_name_H-M   'P 1'
#
loop_
_entity.id
_entity.type
_entity.pdbx_description
1 polymer ?
#
loop_
_entity_poly.entity_id
_entity_poly.type
_entity_poly.pdbx_seq_one_letter_code
_entity_poly.pdbx_strand_id
1 'polypeptide(L)'
;MWAHPCGAVLSIQLRQGDAAELVAGITMPPGADAEVTVPGPTWILDQPVPAIVWAAGASGVVVTRTVGGDVTVWHQDMGDCQPADEGISLWGADISLSPGSTRMALWRGRSPSTVVEALGCLPSWLPAETIVDPPEEMMCHTPDAGILIDGIDHTSETIGPLPMGAHDLVVYESGGTTRVMIGWSPDLATAVGARVDQIVSGFDPRTVSGSQTWLLMNAVGMRVAPFEALEMAAEGLENILSRPFRTDDDHIGKLLTCCAAFRLGHRLGSCELRDEGLRRLWELPLHEPGTFMSRCIASAELAEFVPETVWGHVGCGGEEDRLVRAERAIWTGRFDNGDADEAVWELGAFLPAVPGGPLYADGRRVPRRRAALAYAMTTVWPEDLTSSYGPMRVGELRQRTVRRLLISEHLDDEDLALLTW
;
A
#
# COMPACT_ATOMS: atom_id res chain seq x y z
N MET A 1 -4.18 11.17 31.85
CA MET A 1 -2.95 11.89 32.24
C MET A 1 -1.95 10.83 32.68
N TRP A 2 -0.76 10.84 32.11
CA TRP A 2 0.31 9.90 32.43
C TRP A 2 1.56 10.68 32.87
N ALA A 3 2.27 10.17 33.86
CA ALA A 3 3.51 10.75 34.33
C ALA A 3 4.68 9.82 33.96
N HIS A 4 5.68 10.36 33.27
CA HIS A 4 6.93 9.65 33.00
C HIS A 4 7.80 9.65 34.27
N PRO A 5 8.65 8.63 34.52
CA PRO A 5 9.54 8.60 35.68
C PRO A 5 10.46 9.82 35.84
N CYS A 6 10.72 10.57 34.76
CA CYS A 6 11.50 11.82 34.79
C CYS A 6 10.70 13.07 35.22
N GLY A 7 9.40 12.94 35.51
CA GLY A 7 8.53 14.04 35.91
C GLY A 7 7.74 14.71 34.78
N ALA A 8 7.98 14.36 33.51
CA ALA A 8 7.17 14.84 32.39
C ALA A 8 5.73 14.33 32.49
N VAL A 9 4.75 15.19 32.18
CA VAL A 9 3.32 14.87 32.28
C VAL A 9 2.69 14.94 30.89
N LEU A 10 2.13 13.82 30.44
CA LEU A 10 1.35 13.71 29.22
C LEU A 10 -0.14 13.84 29.54
N SER A 11 -0.80 14.74 28.83
CA SER A 11 -2.25 14.92 28.83
C SER A 11 -2.79 14.63 27.43
N ILE A 12 -3.85 13.83 27.35
CA ILE A 12 -4.58 13.58 26.10
C ILE A 12 -6.05 13.84 26.41
N GLN A 13 -6.71 14.60 25.53
CA GLN A 13 -8.12 14.90 25.58
C GLN A 13 -8.72 14.65 24.21
N LEU A 14 -9.77 13.82 24.16
CA LEU A 14 -10.66 13.73 23.01
C LEU A 14 -11.90 14.56 23.33
N ARG A 15 -12.16 15.61 22.55
CA ARG A 15 -13.33 16.47 22.70
C ARG A 15 -14.29 16.18 21.56
N GLN A 16 -15.57 16.00 21.90
CA GLN A 16 -16.63 15.89 20.92
C GLN A 16 -17.50 17.16 20.99
N GLY A 17 -17.50 17.92 19.90
CA GLY A 17 -18.37 19.09 19.68
C GLY A 17 -18.85 19.08 18.23
N ASP A 18 -18.97 20.26 17.61
CA ASP A 18 -19.29 20.36 16.16
C ASP A 18 -18.22 19.72 15.27
N ALA A 19 -16.98 19.60 15.78
CA ALA A 19 -15.91 18.79 15.24
C ALA A 19 -15.31 17.92 16.37
N ALA A 20 -14.74 16.77 16.01
CA ALA A 20 -13.96 15.98 16.95
C ALA A 20 -12.56 16.62 17.09
N GLU A 21 -12.06 16.79 18.31
CA GLU A 21 -10.70 17.29 18.53
C GLU A 21 -9.90 16.31 19.37
N LEU A 22 -8.73 15.91 18.88
CA LEU A 22 -7.71 15.20 19.64
C LEU A 22 -6.63 16.20 20.04
N VAL A 23 -6.50 16.45 21.34
CA VAL A 23 -5.48 17.33 21.92
C VAL A 23 -4.53 16.48 22.74
N ALA A 24 -3.26 16.46 22.36
CA ALA A 24 -2.19 15.90 23.16
C ALA A 24 -1.24 17.03 23.59
N GLY A 25 -0.80 16.99 24.84
CA GLY A 25 0.18 17.92 25.38
C GLY A 25 1.10 17.23 26.36
N ILE A 26 2.41 17.38 26.16
CA ILE A 26 3.42 16.92 27.10
C ILE A 26 4.16 18.12 27.68
N THR A 27 4.21 18.19 29.00
CA THR A 27 4.83 19.30 29.74
C THR A 27 5.90 18.76 30.68
N MET A 28 7.07 19.40 30.65
CA MET A 28 8.09 19.21 31.67
C MET A 28 7.91 20.28 32.75
N PRO A 29 7.67 19.92 34.02
CA PRO A 29 7.57 20.90 35.10
C PRO A 29 8.85 21.76 35.22
N PRO A 30 8.75 23.02 35.69
CA PRO A 30 9.89 23.92 35.82
C PRO A 30 10.90 23.51 36.90
N GLY A 31 10.59 22.51 37.73
CA GLY A 31 11.47 22.02 38.79
C GLY A 31 12.47 20.93 38.37
N ALA A 32 12.59 20.63 37.08
CA ALA A 32 13.59 19.69 36.57
C ALA A 32 14.97 20.34 36.44
N ASP A 33 16.03 19.60 36.74
CA ASP A 33 17.41 20.13 36.78
C ASP A 33 18.07 20.24 35.39
N ALA A 34 17.59 19.49 34.40
CA ALA A 34 18.19 19.39 33.08
C ALA A 34 17.16 19.08 31.98
N GLU A 35 17.57 19.23 30.73
CA GLU A 35 16.84 18.72 29.59
C GLU A 35 16.77 17.18 29.65
N VAL A 36 15.59 16.63 29.34
CA VAL A 36 15.36 15.19 29.34
C VAL A 36 14.75 14.78 28.02
N THR A 37 15.22 13.66 27.48
CA THR A 37 14.61 12.99 26.34
C THR A 37 13.63 11.94 26.85
N VAL A 38 12.40 11.97 26.33
CA VAL A 38 11.36 10.98 26.64
C VAL A 38 10.80 10.38 25.35
N PRO A 39 10.31 9.13 25.37
CA PRO A 39 9.64 8.56 24.21
C PRO A 39 8.42 9.39 23.81
N GLY A 40 8.26 9.60 22.51
CA GLY A 40 7.08 10.28 21.98
C GLY A 40 5.84 9.38 21.97
N PRO A 41 4.64 9.94 22.23
CA PRO A 41 3.41 9.17 22.11
C PRO A 41 3.05 8.93 20.65
N THR A 42 2.61 7.71 20.40
CA THR A 42 2.06 7.27 19.11
C THR A 42 0.54 7.23 19.21
N TRP A 43 -0.13 7.86 18.26
CA TRP A 43 -1.55 7.65 18.02
C TRP A 43 -1.74 6.36 17.22
N ILE A 44 -2.18 5.33 17.93
CA ILE A 44 -2.46 4.00 17.38
C ILE A 44 -3.83 4.00 16.71
N LEU A 45 -3.89 3.54 15.46
CA LEU A 45 -5.12 3.44 14.67
C LEU A 45 -5.65 2.01 14.77
N ASP A 46 -6.33 1.72 15.88
CA ASP A 46 -6.80 0.38 16.26
C ASP A 46 -8.18 0.02 15.68
N GLN A 47 -8.44 0.46 14.46
CA GLN A 47 -9.69 0.17 13.75
C GLN A 47 -9.47 -0.95 12.73
N PRO A 48 -10.47 -1.82 12.51
CA PRO A 48 -10.32 -2.95 11.61
C PRO A 48 -10.25 -2.49 10.14
N VAL A 49 -10.83 -1.34 9.80
CA VAL A 49 -10.80 -0.77 8.46
C VAL A 49 -9.54 0.08 8.31
N PRO A 50 -8.68 -0.17 7.31
CA PRO A 50 -7.45 0.59 7.12
C PRO A 50 -7.70 2.10 7.11
N ALA A 51 -7.00 2.84 7.95
CA ALA A 51 -6.86 4.27 7.82
C ALA A 51 -5.83 4.60 6.74
N ILE A 52 -6.07 5.65 5.96
CA ILE A 52 -5.06 6.24 5.07
C ILE A 52 -4.39 7.38 5.81
N VAL A 53 -3.09 7.30 5.98
CA VAL A 53 -2.29 8.25 6.77
C VAL A 53 -1.32 8.97 5.86
N TRP A 54 -1.27 10.29 6.01
CA TRP A 54 -0.22 11.15 5.50
C TRP A 54 0.34 11.98 6.67
N ALA A 55 1.43 11.48 7.26
CA ALA A 55 2.12 12.12 8.39
C ALA A 55 3.39 12.79 7.88
N ALA A 56 3.36 14.12 7.74
CA ALA A 56 4.36 14.89 7.00
C ALA A 56 4.94 16.04 7.83
N GLY A 57 5.21 15.82 9.12
CA GLY A 57 5.75 16.84 10.02
C GLY A 57 4.69 17.82 10.49
N ALA A 58 4.86 19.10 10.18
CA ALA A 58 3.92 20.16 10.55
C ALA A 58 2.53 20.00 9.91
N SER A 59 2.44 19.25 8.81
CA SER A 59 1.19 18.90 8.13
C SER A 59 0.89 17.41 8.31
N GLY A 60 -0.35 17.09 8.64
CA GLY A 60 -0.78 15.71 8.85
C GLY A 60 -2.25 15.52 8.48
N VAL A 61 -2.55 14.46 7.74
CA VAL A 61 -3.91 14.07 7.35
C VAL A 61 -4.11 12.59 7.62
N VAL A 62 -5.22 12.25 8.29
CA VAL A 62 -5.64 10.85 8.51
C VAL A 62 -7.06 10.70 8.03
N VAL A 63 -7.29 9.74 7.14
CA VAL A 63 -8.62 9.37 6.69
C VAL A 63 -8.98 8.03 7.32
N THR A 64 -9.93 8.08 8.25
CA THR A 64 -10.50 6.91 8.93
C THR A 64 -11.87 6.59 8.34
N ARG A 65 -12.28 5.32 8.41
CA ARG A 65 -13.59 4.88 7.91
C ARG A 65 -14.22 3.87 8.86
N THR A 66 -15.53 3.95 9.06
CA THR A 66 -16.28 2.96 9.84
C THR A 66 -16.65 1.74 9.00
N VAL A 67 -16.97 0.63 9.67
CA VAL A 67 -17.62 -0.53 9.05
C VAL A 67 -19.04 -0.11 8.68
N GLY A 68 -19.25 0.32 7.43
CA GLY A 68 -20.48 0.97 6.97
C GLY A 68 -20.25 2.10 5.98
N GLY A 69 -19.02 2.63 5.92
CA GLY A 69 -18.59 3.56 4.88
C GLY A 69 -18.46 5.02 5.31
N ASP A 70 -18.83 5.38 6.56
CA ASP A 70 -18.69 6.75 7.03
C ASP A 70 -17.21 7.12 7.13
N VAL A 71 -16.82 8.19 6.46
CA VAL A 71 -15.45 8.69 6.44
C VAL A 71 -15.28 9.80 7.47
N THR A 72 -14.17 9.78 8.21
CA THR A 72 -13.73 10.89 9.04
C THR A 72 -12.31 11.29 8.65
N VAL A 73 -12.15 12.56 8.29
CA VAL A 73 -10.87 13.18 7.94
C VAL A 73 -10.36 13.96 9.14
N TRP A 74 -9.17 13.61 9.61
CA TRP A 74 -8.45 14.30 10.66
C TRP A 74 -7.33 15.11 10.04
N HIS A 75 -7.28 16.40 10.37
CA HIS A 75 -6.22 17.31 9.96
C HIS A 75 -5.43 17.77 11.19
N GLN A 76 -4.11 17.83 11.07
CA GLN A 76 -3.22 18.38 12.09
C GLN A 76 -3.20 19.90 12.01
N ASP A 77 -3.70 20.58 13.04
CA ASP A 77 -3.59 22.04 13.16
C ASP A 77 -2.31 22.49 13.87
N MET A 78 -1.72 21.60 14.66
CA MET A 78 -0.47 21.84 15.40
C MET A 78 0.21 20.50 15.69
N GLY A 79 1.53 20.41 15.50
CA GLY A 79 2.30 19.21 15.78
C GLY A 79 3.54 19.09 14.89
N ASP A 80 4.25 17.96 15.00
CA ASP A 80 5.33 17.57 14.10
C ASP A 80 5.28 16.05 13.91
N CYS A 81 4.25 15.58 13.19
CA CYS A 81 3.93 14.17 13.10
C CYS A 81 4.84 13.39 12.15
N GLN A 82 5.05 12.12 12.46
CA GLN A 82 5.86 11.21 11.66
C GLN A 82 5.19 9.84 11.57
N PRO A 83 5.32 9.12 10.44
CA PRO A 83 4.84 7.75 10.35
C PRO A 83 5.65 6.86 11.32
N ALA A 84 4.96 6.00 12.06
CA ALA A 84 5.56 4.97 12.91
C ALA A 84 5.08 3.58 12.45
N ASP A 85 5.56 2.49 13.03
CA ASP A 85 5.10 1.14 12.64
C ASP A 85 3.67 0.84 13.14
N GLU A 86 3.32 1.37 14.30
CA GLU A 86 2.02 1.13 14.98
C GLU A 86 0.98 2.24 14.70
N GLY A 87 1.36 3.32 14.03
CA GLY A 87 0.48 4.46 13.78
C GLY A 87 1.24 5.76 13.50
N ILE A 88 0.84 6.84 14.17
CA ILE A 88 1.38 8.18 13.93
C ILE A 88 2.08 8.67 15.18
N SER A 89 3.38 8.88 15.10
CA SER A 89 4.09 9.59 16.15
C SER A 89 3.70 11.07 16.10
N LEU A 90 3.27 11.64 17.24
CA LEU A 90 2.79 13.02 17.29
C LEU A 90 3.91 14.07 17.26
N TRP A 91 5.11 13.70 17.72
CA TRP A 91 6.26 14.60 17.89
C TRP A 91 7.62 13.92 17.59
N GLY A 92 7.63 12.81 16.85
CA GLY A 92 8.81 11.98 16.62
C GLY A 92 8.99 10.87 17.67
N ALA A 93 9.93 9.95 17.43
CA ALA A 93 10.18 8.79 18.31
C ALA A 93 10.64 9.22 19.72
N ASP A 94 11.43 10.29 19.79
CA ASP A 94 11.99 10.85 21.01
C ASP A 94 11.76 12.36 21.06
N ILE A 95 11.42 12.86 22.25
CA ILE A 95 11.12 14.26 22.49
C ILE A 95 12.10 14.81 23.52
N SER A 96 12.86 15.82 23.14
CA SER A 96 13.66 16.60 24.07
C SER A 96 12.82 17.70 24.72
N LEU A 97 12.77 17.69 26.06
CA LEU A 97 12.02 18.63 26.87
C LEU A 97 12.94 19.35 27.86
N SER A 98 13.07 20.66 27.71
CA SER A 98 13.71 21.52 28.70
C SER A 98 12.78 21.78 29.90
N PRO A 99 13.30 22.09 31.10
CA PRO A 99 12.46 22.45 32.24
C PRO A 99 11.49 23.59 31.92
N GLY A 100 10.20 23.41 32.24
CA GLY A 100 9.13 24.37 31.95
C GLY A 100 8.62 24.37 30.50
N SER A 101 9.19 23.54 29.61
CA SER A 101 8.74 23.45 28.21
C SER A 101 7.45 22.64 28.08
N THR A 102 6.70 22.93 27.02
CA THR A 102 5.51 22.18 26.63
C THR A 102 5.51 21.96 25.13
N ARG A 103 5.16 20.75 24.71
CA ARG A 103 4.85 20.40 23.32
C ARG A 103 3.37 20.08 23.21
N MET A 104 2.76 20.50 22.11
CA MET A 104 1.34 20.29 21.85
C MET A 104 1.13 19.70 20.46
N ALA A 105 0.12 18.85 20.34
CA ALA A 105 -0.41 18.33 19.09
C ALA A 105 -1.94 18.50 19.12
N LEU A 106 -2.48 19.05 18.06
CA LEU A 106 -3.91 19.30 17.89
C LEU A 106 -4.32 18.72 16.53
N TRP A 107 -5.29 17.81 16.58
CA TRP A 107 -5.91 17.22 15.40
C TRP A 107 -7.40 17.48 15.44
N ARG A 108 -7.97 17.89 14.31
CA ARG A 108 -9.41 18.12 14.14
C ARG A 108 -9.99 17.14 13.14
N GLY A 109 -10.94 16.34 13.61
CA GLY A 109 -11.73 15.40 12.84
C GLY A 109 -13.03 16.02 12.36
N ARG A 110 -13.31 15.85 11.07
CA ARG A 110 -14.59 16.18 10.43
C ARG A 110 -15.11 14.93 9.71
N SER A 111 -16.42 14.78 9.64
CA SER A 111 -17.07 13.68 8.93
C SER A 111 -17.59 14.18 7.57
N PRO A 112 -16.74 14.22 6.52
CA PRO A 112 -17.18 14.62 5.20
C PRO A 112 -18.06 13.56 4.54
N SER A 113 -18.65 13.93 3.41
CA SER A 113 -19.31 12.96 2.52
C SER A 113 -18.33 12.21 1.60
N THR A 114 -17.09 12.69 1.40
CA THR A 114 -16.10 12.09 0.47
C THR A 114 -14.65 12.34 0.91
N VAL A 115 -13.70 11.58 0.36
CA VAL A 115 -12.25 11.74 0.58
C VAL A 115 -11.68 13.02 -0.05
N VAL A 116 -12.42 13.72 -0.90
CA VAL A 116 -11.99 14.99 -1.52
C VAL A 116 -11.63 16.04 -0.49
N GLU A 117 -12.34 16.10 0.64
CA GLU A 117 -12.02 17.07 1.69
C GLU A 117 -10.62 16.80 2.26
N ALA A 118 -10.17 15.55 2.31
CA ALA A 118 -8.80 15.21 2.74
C ALA A 118 -7.75 15.80 1.79
N LEU A 119 -8.00 15.78 0.48
CA LEU A 119 -7.13 16.43 -0.50
C LEU A 119 -7.09 17.95 -0.32
N GLY A 120 -8.23 18.55 0.03
CA GLY A 120 -8.33 19.98 0.34
C GLY A 120 -7.59 20.40 1.62
N CYS A 121 -7.25 19.45 2.49
CA CYS A 121 -6.44 19.66 3.69
C CYS A 121 -4.93 19.56 3.42
N LEU A 122 -4.51 19.12 2.23
CA LEU A 122 -3.09 19.06 1.87
C LEU A 122 -2.55 20.48 1.58
N PRO A 123 -1.23 20.72 1.77
CA PRO A 123 -0.63 21.99 1.45
C PRO A 123 -0.80 22.33 -0.04
N SER A 124 -1.12 23.59 -0.35
CA SER A 124 -1.41 24.02 -1.72
C SER A 124 -0.20 23.99 -2.66
N TRP A 125 1.01 23.98 -2.09
CA TRP A 125 2.26 23.88 -2.85
C TRP A 125 2.58 22.44 -3.26
N LEU A 126 1.93 21.45 -2.65
CA LEU A 126 2.23 20.04 -2.86
C LEU A 126 1.99 19.64 -4.33
N PRO A 127 2.94 18.95 -4.97
CA PRO A 127 2.73 18.42 -6.31
C PRO A 127 1.51 17.50 -6.38
N ALA A 128 0.81 17.50 -7.51
CA ALA A 128 -0.35 16.63 -7.73
C ALA A 128 0.01 15.13 -7.65
N GLU A 129 1.22 14.79 -8.08
CA GLU A 129 1.85 13.48 -7.97
C GLU A 129 3.20 13.63 -7.29
N THR A 130 3.45 12.84 -6.25
CA THR A 130 4.75 12.84 -5.55
C THR A 130 5.69 11.77 -6.09
N ILE A 131 5.18 10.81 -6.87
CA ILE A 131 6.01 9.81 -7.54
C ILE A 131 5.63 9.81 -9.02
N VAL A 132 6.64 10.04 -9.86
CA VAL A 132 6.48 10.26 -11.29
C VAL A 132 7.34 9.30 -12.10
N ASP A 133 7.09 9.24 -13.41
CA ASP A 133 7.91 8.42 -14.31
C ASP A 133 9.11 9.27 -14.81
N PRO A 134 10.33 8.73 -14.92
CA PRO A 134 11.44 9.47 -15.51
C PRO A 134 11.19 9.72 -17.01
N PRO A 135 11.52 10.92 -17.55
CA PRO A 135 12.24 12.04 -16.92
C PRO A 135 11.33 13.19 -16.45
N GLU A 136 10.10 12.91 -15.97
CA GLU A 136 9.15 13.94 -15.56
C GLU A 136 9.72 14.86 -14.45
N GLU A 137 9.30 16.12 -14.48
CA GLU A 137 9.62 17.11 -13.44
C GLU A 137 8.39 17.35 -12.57
N MET A 138 8.62 17.60 -11.27
CA MET A 138 7.56 17.95 -10.34
C MET A 138 7.55 19.46 -10.09
N MET A 139 6.36 20.04 -10.01
CA MET A 139 6.18 21.46 -9.71
C MET A 139 5.73 21.63 -8.26
N CYS A 140 6.52 22.38 -7.49
CA CYS A 140 6.30 22.70 -6.08
C CYS A 140 6.11 24.22 -5.96
N HIS A 141 4.85 24.67 -5.91
CA HIS A 141 4.51 26.10 -5.96
C HIS A 141 4.66 26.78 -4.59
N THR A 142 5.88 27.16 -4.23
CA THR A 142 6.17 27.75 -2.92
C THR A 142 7.33 28.77 -3.01
N PRO A 143 7.05 30.01 -3.44
CA PRO A 143 8.09 31.00 -3.76
C PRO A 143 8.86 31.52 -2.54
N ASP A 144 8.28 31.39 -1.34
CA ASP A 144 8.80 31.99 -0.10
C ASP A 144 9.34 30.96 0.92
N ALA A 145 9.28 29.66 0.62
CA ALA A 145 9.77 28.62 1.53
C ALA A 145 11.21 28.20 1.21
N GLY A 146 11.92 27.75 2.25
CA GLY A 146 13.16 26.99 2.05
C GLY A 146 12.82 25.57 1.60
N ILE A 147 13.44 25.10 0.51
CA ILE A 147 13.28 23.73 0.00
C ILE A 147 14.60 22.99 0.19
N LEU A 148 14.55 21.82 0.84
CA LEU A 148 15.65 20.85 0.82
C LEU A 148 15.21 19.60 0.09
N ILE A 149 16.13 19.04 -0.71
CA ILE A 149 16.01 17.71 -1.30
C ILE A 149 17.20 16.90 -0.81
N ASP A 150 16.94 15.79 -0.11
CA ASP A 150 17.98 14.94 0.50
C ASP A 150 18.95 15.75 1.38
N GLY A 151 18.44 16.78 2.06
CA GLY A 151 19.20 17.70 2.91
C GLY A 151 20.01 18.76 2.16
N ILE A 152 19.87 18.87 0.84
CA ILE A 152 20.57 19.86 0.00
C ILE A 152 19.61 20.99 -0.37
N ASP A 153 20.05 22.24 -0.21
CA ASP A 153 19.28 23.42 -0.60
C ASP A 153 18.92 23.39 -2.09
N HIS A 154 17.63 23.54 -2.36
CA HIS A 154 17.06 23.66 -3.70
C HIS A 154 16.39 25.02 -3.86
N THR A 155 16.65 25.69 -4.98
CA THR A 155 16.24 27.09 -5.20
C THR A 155 15.17 27.26 -6.27
N SER A 156 14.74 26.17 -6.90
CA SER A 156 13.78 26.15 -7.99
C SER A 156 12.45 25.54 -7.54
N GLU A 157 11.33 26.10 -7.99
CA GLU A 157 10.00 25.50 -7.80
C GLU A 157 9.82 24.22 -8.63
N THR A 158 10.58 24.08 -9.72
CA THR A 158 10.68 22.83 -10.49
C THR A 158 11.72 21.91 -9.86
N ILE A 159 11.32 20.67 -9.61
CA ILE A 159 12.14 19.61 -9.01
C ILE A 159 12.42 18.52 -10.05
N GLY A 160 13.70 18.19 -10.23
CA GLY A 160 14.16 17.04 -11.01
C GLY A 160 14.41 17.31 -12.51
N PRO A 161 14.54 16.25 -13.33
CA PRO A 161 14.52 14.84 -12.91
C PRO A 161 15.70 14.48 -12.00
N LEU A 162 15.43 13.74 -10.92
CA LEU A 162 16.45 13.19 -10.01
C LEU A 162 16.76 11.72 -10.37
N PRO A 163 17.79 11.10 -9.78
CA PRO A 163 18.00 9.66 -9.89
C PRO A 163 16.73 8.85 -9.54
N MET A 164 16.63 7.62 -10.05
CA MET A 164 15.51 6.75 -9.69
C MET A 164 15.56 6.39 -8.20
N GLY A 165 14.39 6.32 -7.57
CA GLY A 165 14.26 6.07 -6.15
C GLY A 165 13.54 7.19 -5.41
N ALA A 166 13.33 6.94 -4.12
CA ALA A 166 12.70 7.88 -3.21
C ALA A 166 13.69 8.94 -2.73
N HIS A 167 13.21 10.18 -2.60
CA HIS A 167 13.96 11.34 -2.12
C HIS A 167 13.16 12.06 -1.05
N ASP A 168 13.86 12.61 -0.07
CA ASP A 168 13.26 13.38 1.01
C ASP A 168 13.12 14.84 0.59
N LEU A 169 11.87 15.29 0.42
CA LEU A 169 11.53 16.69 0.21
C LEU A 169 11.15 17.33 1.55
N VAL A 170 11.86 18.40 1.92
CA VAL A 170 11.56 19.19 3.12
C VAL A 170 11.23 20.62 2.71
N VAL A 171 10.09 21.11 3.17
CA VAL A 171 9.62 22.48 2.93
C VAL A 171 9.50 23.20 4.28
N TYR A 172 10.20 24.32 4.41
CA TYR A 172 10.16 25.18 5.60
C TYR A 172 9.16 26.31 5.42
N GLU A 173 8.03 26.22 6.13
CA GLU A 173 6.99 27.23 6.13
C GLU A 173 6.92 27.93 7.49
N SER A 174 6.23 29.08 7.53
CA SER A 174 5.96 29.78 8.80
C SER A 174 5.21 28.93 9.83
N GLY A 175 4.39 27.98 9.36
CA GLY A 175 3.64 27.02 10.18
C GLY A 175 4.46 25.84 10.69
N GLY A 176 5.70 25.67 10.22
CA GLY A 176 6.60 24.57 10.59
C GLY A 176 7.21 23.89 9.37
N THR A 177 7.83 22.74 9.62
CA THR A 177 8.52 21.95 8.59
C THR A 177 7.63 20.82 8.09
N THR A 178 7.31 20.83 6.80
CA THR A 178 6.62 19.72 6.13
C THR A 178 7.64 18.80 5.47
N ARG A 179 7.48 17.48 5.63
CA ARG A 179 8.39 16.45 5.10
C ARG A 179 7.62 15.46 4.24
N VAL A 180 7.99 15.33 2.98
CA VAL A 180 7.28 14.53 1.98
C VAL A 180 8.26 13.63 1.26
N MET A 181 7.86 12.39 0.99
CA MET A 181 8.60 11.52 0.09
C MET A 181 8.17 11.83 -1.35
N ILE A 182 9.15 12.19 -2.18
CA ILE A 182 8.98 12.30 -3.63
C ILE A 182 9.82 11.23 -4.34
N GLY A 183 9.62 10.99 -5.63
CA GLY A 183 10.58 10.17 -6.37
C GLY A 183 10.25 9.81 -7.80
N TRP A 184 11.16 9.04 -8.41
CA TRP A 184 11.09 8.57 -9.78
C TRP A 184 11.05 7.05 -9.80
N SER A 185 9.91 6.49 -10.20
CA SER A 185 9.68 5.04 -10.22
C SER A 185 10.23 4.42 -11.52
N PRO A 186 10.80 3.19 -11.48
CA PRO A 186 10.93 2.38 -12.69
C PRO A 186 9.54 2.09 -13.26
N ASP A 187 9.47 1.88 -14.57
CA ASP A 187 8.34 1.15 -15.14
C ASP A 187 8.39 -0.33 -14.72
N LEU A 188 7.24 -0.99 -14.76
CA LEU A 188 7.10 -2.37 -14.30
C LEU A 188 8.01 -3.34 -15.08
N ALA A 189 8.20 -3.16 -16.38
CA ALA A 189 9.02 -4.06 -17.19
C ALA A 189 10.51 -3.94 -16.80
N THR A 190 10.99 -2.73 -16.54
CA THR A 190 12.33 -2.49 -16.02
C THR A 190 12.56 -3.17 -14.66
N ALA A 191 11.60 -3.04 -13.74
CA ALA A 191 11.69 -3.69 -12.42
C ALA A 191 11.69 -5.22 -12.52
N VAL A 192 10.79 -5.79 -13.35
CA VAL A 192 10.72 -7.24 -13.61
C VAL A 192 12.00 -7.74 -14.27
N GLY A 193 12.54 -7.04 -15.27
CA GLY A 193 13.77 -7.42 -15.96
C GLY A 193 14.96 -7.49 -15.00
N ALA A 194 15.17 -6.44 -14.19
CA ALA A 194 16.24 -6.41 -13.21
C ALA A 194 16.13 -7.54 -12.18
N ARG A 195 14.91 -7.90 -11.76
CA ARG A 195 14.71 -9.00 -10.81
C ARG A 195 14.90 -10.36 -11.48
N VAL A 196 14.42 -10.55 -12.69
CA VAL A 196 14.59 -11.80 -13.46
C VAL A 196 16.06 -12.09 -13.73
N ASP A 197 16.88 -11.09 -14.03
CA ASP A 197 18.33 -11.27 -14.19
C ASP A 197 18.98 -11.88 -12.93
N GLN A 198 18.52 -11.47 -11.74
CA GLN A 198 18.98 -12.04 -10.47
C GLN A 198 18.50 -13.48 -10.28
N ILE A 199 17.23 -13.76 -10.60
CA ILE A 199 16.66 -15.11 -10.52
C ILE A 199 17.40 -16.07 -11.45
N VAL A 200 17.64 -15.67 -12.71
CA VAL A 200 18.35 -16.49 -13.72
C VAL A 200 19.80 -16.75 -13.30
N SER A 201 20.49 -15.73 -12.77
CA SER A 201 21.88 -15.87 -12.32
C SER A 201 22.05 -16.82 -11.13
N GLY A 202 21.04 -16.93 -10.28
CA GLY A 202 21.02 -17.77 -9.08
C GLY A 202 20.06 -18.96 -9.15
N PHE A 203 19.59 -19.34 -10.35
CA PHE A 203 18.50 -20.30 -10.50
C PHE A 203 18.87 -21.67 -9.93
N ASP A 204 18.05 -22.15 -8.98
CA ASP A 204 18.04 -23.54 -8.53
C ASP A 204 16.59 -24.04 -8.54
N PRO A 205 16.25 -25.03 -9.38
CA PRO A 205 14.89 -25.57 -9.47
C PRO A 205 14.40 -26.16 -8.13
N ARG A 206 15.31 -26.51 -7.21
CA ARG A 206 14.97 -27.07 -5.90
C ARG A 206 14.45 -26.04 -4.90
N THR A 207 14.76 -24.76 -5.11
CA THR A 207 14.47 -23.67 -4.16
C THR A 207 13.69 -22.52 -4.78
N VAL A 208 13.53 -22.48 -6.11
CA VAL A 208 12.73 -21.47 -6.79
C VAL A 208 11.29 -21.46 -6.27
N SER A 209 10.72 -20.27 -6.07
CA SER A 209 9.35 -20.10 -5.58
C SER A 209 8.34 -19.97 -6.72
N GLY A 210 7.05 -20.14 -6.41
CA GLY A 210 5.96 -19.89 -7.35
C GLY A 210 6.01 -18.48 -7.94
N SER A 211 6.22 -17.48 -7.09
CA SER A 211 6.35 -16.07 -7.46
C SER A 211 7.49 -15.85 -8.46
N GLN A 212 8.64 -16.48 -8.24
CA GLN A 212 9.79 -16.40 -9.15
C GLN A 212 9.49 -17.08 -10.51
N THR A 213 8.82 -18.24 -10.51
CA THR A 213 8.41 -18.88 -11.77
C THR A 213 7.38 -18.04 -12.54
N TRP A 214 6.47 -17.35 -11.84
CA TRP A 214 5.53 -16.40 -12.45
C TRP A 214 6.27 -15.21 -13.08
N LEU A 215 7.25 -14.63 -12.39
CA LEU A 215 8.07 -13.54 -12.91
C LEU A 215 8.87 -13.96 -14.16
N LEU A 216 9.51 -15.13 -14.14
CA LEU A 216 10.21 -15.69 -15.30
C LEU A 216 9.28 -15.80 -16.52
N MET A 217 8.05 -16.28 -16.32
CA MET A 217 7.06 -16.42 -17.39
C MET A 217 6.61 -15.07 -17.97
N ASN A 218 6.31 -14.10 -17.10
CA ASN A 218 5.83 -12.79 -17.51
C ASN A 218 6.93 -11.93 -18.14
N ALA A 219 8.17 -12.04 -17.68
CA ALA A 219 9.32 -11.35 -18.24
C ALA A 219 9.50 -11.63 -19.76
N VAL A 220 9.23 -12.87 -20.20
CA VAL A 220 9.26 -13.21 -21.64
C VAL A 220 8.12 -12.53 -22.40
N GLY A 221 6.92 -12.44 -21.81
CA GLY A 221 5.79 -11.71 -22.39
C GLY A 221 6.06 -10.20 -22.52
N MET A 222 6.74 -9.65 -21.51
CA MET A 222 7.20 -8.25 -21.46
C MET A 222 8.44 -7.96 -22.31
N ARG A 223 9.05 -8.99 -22.92
CA ARG A 223 10.28 -8.89 -23.74
C ARG A 223 11.50 -8.38 -22.97
N VAL A 224 11.57 -8.68 -21.67
CA VAL A 224 12.71 -8.34 -20.79
C VAL A 224 13.51 -9.57 -20.36
N ALA A 225 13.13 -10.76 -20.83
CA ALA A 225 13.88 -12.01 -20.65
C ALA A 225 13.84 -12.86 -21.93
N PRO A 226 14.86 -13.72 -22.16
CA PRO A 226 14.91 -14.60 -23.32
C PRO A 226 13.97 -15.82 -23.12
N PHE A 227 13.71 -16.58 -24.18
CA PHE A 227 12.73 -17.68 -24.16
C PHE A 227 13.10 -18.79 -23.18
N GLU A 228 14.40 -19.01 -22.95
CA GLU A 228 14.97 -19.98 -22.01
C GLU A 228 14.44 -19.79 -20.58
N ALA A 229 14.00 -18.59 -20.21
CA ALA A 229 13.35 -18.34 -18.92
C ALA A 229 12.04 -19.14 -18.75
N LEU A 230 11.33 -19.47 -19.84
CA LEU A 230 10.15 -20.34 -19.79
C LEU A 230 10.51 -21.78 -19.48
N GLU A 231 11.64 -22.27 -19.99
CA GLU A 231 12.14 -23.62 -19.70
C GLU A 231 12.55 -23.74 -18.23
N MET A 232 13.25 -22.72 -17.70
CA MET A 232 13.56 -22.62 -16.27
C MET A 232 12.29 -22.57 -15.41
N ALA A 233 11.29 -21.78 -15.80
CA ALA A 233 10.01 -21.72 -15.09
C ALA A 233 9.32 -23.09 -15.07
N ALA A 234 9.34 -23.83 -16.19
CA ALA A 234 8.76 -25.16 -16.28
C ALA A 234 9.47 -26.16 -15.35
N GLU A 235 10.81 -26.21 -15.38
CA GLU A 235 11.61 -27.07 -14.50
C GLU A 235 11.35 -26.77 -13.02
N GLY A 236 11.29 -25.47 -12.67
CA GLY A 236 10.95 -25.01 -11.32
C GLY A 236 9.57 -25.47 -10.88
N LEU A 237 8.55 -25.27 -11.73
CA LEU A 237 7.17 -25.66 -11.43
C LEU A 237 7.00 -27.17 -11.30
N GLU A 238 7.65 -27.97 -12.15
CA GLU A 238 7.65 -29.44 -12.02
C GLU A 238 8.20 -29.88 -10.66
N ASN A 239 9.29 -29.27 -10.20
CA ASN A 239 9.84 -29.57 -8.89
C ASN A 239 8.93 -29.08 -7.74
N ILE A 240 8.36 -27.87 -7.82
CA ILE A 240 7.45 -27.34 -6.79
C ILE A 240 6.22 -28.24 -6.67
N LEU A 241 5.58 -28.58 -7.79
CA LEU A 241 4.35 -29.36 -7.86
C LEU A 241 4.55 -30.85 -7.59
N SER A 242 5.79 -31.36 -7.65
CA SER A 242 6.13 -32.72 -7.22
C SER A 242 5.83 -32.99 -5.74
N ARG A 243 5.57 -31.93 -4.96
CA ARG A 243 5.28 -31.99 -3.52
C ARG A 243 3.90 -31.38 -3.24
N PRO A 244 3.17 -31.90 -2.23
CA PRO A 244 1.95 -31.25 -1.80
C PRO A 244 2.27 -29.91 -1.12
N PHE A 245 1.42 -28.91 -1.35
CA PHE A 245 1.44 -27.68 -0.57
C PHE A 245 1.19 -27.99 0.91
N ARG A 246 1.95 -27.35 1.79
CA ARG A 246 1.74 -27.42 3.22
C ARG A 246 0.70 -26.39 3.63
N THR A 247 0.03 -26.65 4.75
CA THR A 247 -0.95 -25.70 5.31
C THR A 247 -0.31 -24.34 5.57
N ASP A 248 0.91 -24.33 6.10
CA ASP A 248 1.64 -23.11 6.47
C ASP A 248 2.36 -22.40 5.31
N ASP A 249 2.37 -22.97 4.11
CA ASP A 249 2.99 -22.26 2.98
C ASP A 249 2.15 -21.03 2.61
N ASP A 250 2.81 -19.98 2.15
CA ASP A 250 2.17 -18.71 1.77
C ASP A 250 1.10 -18.90 0.68
N HIS A 251 -0.09 -18.34 0.90
CA HIS A 251 -1.21 -18.49 -0.03
C HIS A 251 -0.91 -17.89 -1.41
N ILE A 252 -0.28 -16.71 -1.47
CA ILE A 252 0.03 -16.04 -2.74
C ILE A 252 1.09 -16.84 -3.51
N GLY A 253 2.10 -17.37 -2.82
CA GLY A 253 3.06 -18.30 -3.42
C GLY A 253 2.37 -19.52 -4.04
N LYS A 254 1.41 -20.15 -3.35
CA LYS A 254 0.62 -21.28 -3.90
C LYS A 254 -0.22 -20.84 -5.10
N LEU A 255 -0.93 -19.71 -5.00
CA LEU A 255 -1.79 -19.17 -6.05
C LEU A 255 -0.98 -18.93 -7.33
N LEU A 256 0.14 -18.22 -7.22
CA LEU A 256 1.02 -17.90 -8.34
C LEU A 256 1.64 -19.17 -8.95
N THR A 257 2.02 -20.16 -8.13
CA THR A 257 2.47 -21.47 -8.62
C THR A 257 1.40 -22.13 -9.50
N CYS A 258 0.16 -22.20 -9.02
CA CYS A 258 -0.93 -22.84 -9.76
C CYS A 258 -1.24 -22.11 -11.07
N CYS A 259 -1.30 -20.78 -11.02
CA CYS A 259 -1.58 -19.94 -12.19
C CYS A 259 -0.43 -20.04 -13.21
N ALA A 260 0.82 -20.03 -12.75
CA ALA A 260 1.99 -20.19 -13.61
C ALA A 260 1.98 -21.56 -14.30
N ALA A 261 1.75 -22.65 -13.57
CA ALA A 261 1.68 -23.99 -14.14
C ALA A 261 0.55 -24.15 -15.17
N PHE A 262 -0.65 -23.64 -14.86
CA PHE A 262 -1.77 -23.64 -15.79
C PHE A 262 -1.43 -22.90 -17.09
N ARG A 263 -0.98 -21.64 -16.99
CA ARG A 263 -0.68 -20.80 -18.18
C ARG A 263 0.53 -21.29 -18.96
N LEU A 264 1.60 -21.68 -18.26
CA LEU A 264 2.81 -22.18 -18.90
C LEU A 264 2.56 -23.53 -19.57
N GLY A 265 1.83 -24.43 -18.92
CA GLY A 265 1.40 -25.70 -19.50
C GLY A 265 0.59 -25.51 -20.78
N HIS A 266 -0.33 -24.53 -20.80
CA HIS A 266 -1.05 -24.15 -22.02
C HIS A 266 -0.10 -23.62 -23.11
N ARG A 267 0.83 -22.72 -22.76
CA ARG A 267 1.77 -22.09 -23.69
C ARG A 267 2.78 -23.07 -24.30
N LEU A 268 3.24 -24.05 -23.52
CA LEU A 268 4.21 -25.06 -23.95
C LEU A 268 3.55 -26.34 -24.51
N GLY A 269 2.22 -26.47 -24.41
CA GLY A 269 1.50 -27.68 -24.81
C GLY A 269 1.67 -28.87 -23.84
N SER A 270 2.14 -28.64 -22.61
CA SER A 270 2.25 -29.66 -21.57
C SER A 270 0.91 -29.83 -20.85
N CYS A 271 0.16 -30.87 -21.20
CA CYS A 271 -1.11 -31.19 -20.54
C CYS A 271 -0.91 -31.58 -19.07
N GLU A 272 0.17 -32.30 -18.73
CA GLU A 272 0.43 -32.72 -17.36
C GLU A 272 0.63 -31.52 -16.43
N LEU A 273 1.48 -30.55 -16.83
CA LEU A 273 1.72 -29.34 -16.06
C LEU A 273 0.46 -28.48 -15.94
N ARG A 274 -0.27 -28.33 -17.05
CA ARG A 274 -1.53 -27.57 -17.08
C ARG A 274 -2.56 -28.17 -16.13
N ASP A 275 -2.79 -29.47 -16.24
CA ASP A 275 -3.85 -30.17 -15.51
C ASP A 275 -3.52 -30.27 -14.01
N GLU A 276 -2.25 -30.45 -13.64
CA GLU A 276 -1.81 -30.39 -12.25
C GLU A 276 -1.97 -28.97 -11.67
N GLY A 277 -1.57 -27.93 -12.40
CA GLY A 277 -1.77 -26.54 -11.98
C GLY A 277 -3.24 -26.21 -11.76
N LEU A 278 -4.11 -26.66 -12.66
CA LEU A 278 -5.57 -26.51 -12.55
C LEU A 278 -6.12 -27.26 -11.33
N ARG A 279 -5.75 -28.53 -11.17
CA ARG A 279 -6.19 -29.36 -10.05
C ARG A 279 -5.82 -28.71 -8.71
N ARG A 280 -4.60 -28.20 -8.58
CA ARG A 280 -4.13 -27.49 -7.38
C ARG A 280 -4.85 -26.17 -7.14
N LEU A 281 -5.13 -25.40 -8.18
CA LEU A 281 -5.92 -24.17 -8.07
C LEU A 281 -7.32 -24.44 -7.47
N TRP A 282 -7.92 -25.58 -7.80
CA TRP A 282 -9.21 -26.01 -7.24
C TRP A 282 -9.13 -26.53 -5.79
N GLU A 283 -7.94 -26.83 -5.27
CA GLU A 283 -7.70 -27.18 -3.86
C GLU A 283 -7.55 -25.95 -2.96
N LEU A 284 -7.24 -24.77 -3.53
CA LEU A 284 -7.01 -23.55 -2.75
C LEU A 284 -8.30 -23.05 -2.05
N PRO A 285 -8.18 -22.41 -0.88
CA PRO A 285 -9.32 -21.88 -0.14
C PRO A 285 -9.97 -20.66 -0.84
N LEU A 286 -11.30 -20.68 -0.99
CA LEU A 286 -12.08 -19.55 -1.56
C LEU A 286 -12.22 -18.34 -0.62
N HIS A 287 -11.80 -18.47 0.63
CA HIS A 287 -11.76 -17.38 1.61
C HIS A 287 -10.40 -16.67 1.64
N GLU A 288 -9.48 -17.03 0.74
CA GLU A 288 -8.22 -16.35 0.56
C GLU A 288 -8.25 -15.49 -0.73
N PRO A 289 -7.72 -14.26 -0.70
CA PRO A 289 -7.73 -13.33 -1.83
C PRO A 289 -7.10 -13.92 -3.10
N GLY A 290 -7.70 -13.62 -4.25
CA GLY A 290 -7.20 -13.96 -5.59
C GLY A 290 -7.60 -15.34 -6.08
N THR A 291 -8.04 -16.24 -5.20
CA THR A 291 -8.43 -17.62 -5.57
C THR A 291 -9.65 -17.66 -6.47
N PHE A 292 -10.67 -16.84 -6.17
CA PHE A 292 -11.93 -16.84 -6.91
C PHE A 292 -11.71 -16.33 -8.34
N MET A 293 -11.02 -15.20 -8.46
CA MET A 293 -10.58 -14.57 -9.69
C MET A 293 -9.72 -15.51 -10.54
N SER A 294 -8.71 -16.16 -9.96
CA SER A 294 -7.90 -17.15 -10.68
C SER A 294 -8.72 -18.29 -11.24
N ARG A 295 -9.70 -18.80 -10.49
CA ARG A 295 -10.63 -19.83 -10.98
C ARG A 295 -11.52 -19.31 -12.10
N CYS A 296 -12.05 -18.09 -11.99
CA CYS A 296 -12.83 -17.46 -13.05
C CYS A 296 -12.02 -17.35 -14.34
N ILE A 297 -10.77 -16.87 -14.26
CA ILE A 297 -9.85 -16.75 -15.40
C ILE A 297 -9.56 -18.13 -16.01
N ALA A 298 -9.16 -19.11 -15.20
CA ALA A 298 -8.85 -20.46 -15.69
C ALA A 298 -10.07 -21.12 -16.37
N SER A 299 -11.26 -20.93 -15.81
CA SER A 299 -12.51 -21.45 -16.38
C SER A 299 -12.84 -20.80 -17.72
N ALA A 300 -12.67 -19.48 -17.82
CA ALA A 300 -12.87 -18.75 -19.07
C ALA A 300 -11.87 -19.19 -20.15
N GLU A 301 -10.59 -19.38 -19.80
CA GLU A 301 -9.55 -19.83 -20.72
C GLU A 301 -9.79 -21.28 -21.22
N LEU A 302 -10.39 -22.15 -20.41
CA LEU A 302 -10.76 -23.52 -20.80
C LEU A 302 -12.06 -23.62 -21.61
N ALA A 303 -12.84 -22.54 -21.71
CA ALA A 303 -14.21 -22.54 -22.24
C ALA A 303 -15.13 -23.57 -21.55
N GLU A 304 -14.84 -23.93 -20.31
CA GLU A 304 -15.64 -24.86 -19.51
C GLU A 304 -16.69 -24.11 -18.70
N PHE A 305 -17.95 -24.56 -18.77
CA PHE A 305 -19.04 -24.01 -17.97
C PHE A 305 -18.90 -24.48 -16.52
N VAL A 306 -18.40 -23.61 -15.63
CA VAL A 306 -18.40 -23.93 -14.19
C VAL A 306 -19.80 -23.73 -13.63
N PRO A 307 -20.44 -24.77 -13.06
CA PRO A 307 -21.80 -24.67 -12.56
C PRO A 307 -21.98 -23.58 -11.50
N GLU A 308 -23.09 -22.84 -11.55
CA GLU A 308 -23.50 -21.84 -10.53
C GLU A 308 -23.41 -22.36 -9.09
N THR A 309 -23.56 -23.65 -8.86
CA THR A 309 -23.47 -24.29 -7.53
C THR A 309 -22.06 -24.33 -6.95
N VAL A 310 -21.02 -24.16 -7.76
CA VAL A 310 -19.62 -23.99 -7.30
C VAL A 310 -19.38 -22.56 -6.83
N TRP A 311 -20.08 -21.61 -7.45
CA TRP A 311 -19.99 -20.17 -7.17
C TRP A 311 -20.91 -19.73 -6.03
N GLY A 312 -22.09 -20.35 -5.94
CA GLY A 312 -23.13 -20.04 -4.98
C GLY A 312 -23.04 -20.96 -3.78
N HIS A 313 -22.32 -20.53 -2.74
CA HIS A 313 -22.56 -20.74 -1.31
C HIS A 313 -21.23 -20.57 -0.55
N VAL A 314 -20.57 -19.43 -0.73
CA VAL A 314 -19.58 -18.99 0.25
C VAL A 314 -20.30 -17.97 1.12
N GLY A 315 -20.64 -18.40 2.34
CA GLY A 315 -21.48 -17.64 3.24
C GLY A 315 -20.88 -16.27 3.57
N CYS A 316 -21.68 -15.22 3.41
CA CYS A 316 -21.42 -13.91 3.99
C CYS A 316 -21.54 -14.00 5.52
N GLY A 317 -20.52 -14.55 6.17
CA GLY A 317 -20.31 -14.40 7.60
C GLY A 317 -19.61 -13.07 7.88
N GLY A 318 -19.86 -12.45 9.04
CA GLY A 318 -19.33 -11.13 9.41
C GLY A 318 -17.81 -11.01 9.61
N GLU A 319 -17.01 -11.99 9.17
CA GLU A 319 -15.55 -12.04 9.33
C GLU A 319 -14.79 -12.32 8.02
N GLU A 320 -15.43 -12.21 6.86
CA GLU A 320 -14.77 -12.43 5.57
C GLU A 320 -13.81 -11.28 5.20
N ASP A 321 -12.60 -11.59 4.70
CA ASP A 321 -11.63 -10.59 4.26
C ASP A 321 -12.26 -9.67 3.20
N ARG A 322 -12.05 -8.36 3.34
CA ARG A 322 -12.60 -7.34 2.44
C ARG A 322 -12.16 -7.52 0.99
N LEU A 323 -10.91 -7.95 0.75
CA LEU A 323 -10.43 -8.20 -0.59
C LEU A 323 -11.12 -9.39 -1.24
N VAL A 324 -11.53 -10.41 -0.46
CA VAL A 324 -12.32 -11.54 -0.97
C VAL A 324 -13.74 -11.09 -1.35
N ARG A 325 -14.35 -10.23 -0.52
CA ARG A 325 -15.66 -9.62 -0.83
C ARG A 325 -15.58 -8.75 -2.08
N ALA A 326 -14.53 -7.93 -2.19
CA ALA A 326 -14.26 -7.10 -3.36
C ALA A 326 -14.10 -7.96 -4.61
N GLU A 327 -13.17 -8.92 -4.58
CA GLU A 327 -12.91 -9.86 -5.67
C GLU A 327 -14.19 -10.47 -6.24
N ARG A 328 -15.09 -10.96 -5.37
CA ARG A 328 -16.38 -11.50 -5.82
C ARG A 328 -17.30 -10.44 -6.41
N ALA A 329 -17.40 -9.27 -5.80
CA ALA A 329 -18.24 -8.20 -6.31
C ALA A 329 -17.78 -7.76 -7.71
N ILE A 330 -16.48 -7.61 -7.90
CA ILE A 330 -15.83 -7.27 -9.17
C ILE A 330 -16.16 -8.32 -10.25
N TRP A 331 -15.87 -9.58 -9.97
CA TRP A 331 -15.97 -10.64 -10.97
C TRP A 331 -17.39 -11.16 -11.23
N THR A 332 -18.35 -10.82 -10.36
CA THR A 332 -19.78 -11.08 -10.59
C THR A 332 -20.51 -9.90 -11.23
N GLY A 333 -19.79 -8.87 -11.67
CA GLY A 333 -20.35 -7.72 -12.38
C GLY A 333 -21.09 -6.71 -11.49
N ARG A 334 -20.83 -6.72 -10.17
CA ARG A 334 -21.43 -5.80 -9.19
C ARG A 334 -20.45 -4.66 -8.87
N PHE A 335 -20.02 -3.95 -9.90
CA PHE A 335 -19.06 -2.85 -9.80
C PHE A 335 -19.56 -1.68 -8.95
N ASP A 336 -20.88 -1.42 -8.95
CA ASP A 336 -21.50 -0.35 -8.16
C ASP A 336 -21.75 -0.73 -6.68
N ASN A 337 -21.21 -1.86 -6.22
CA ASN A 337 -21.36 -2.33 -4.84
C ASN A 337 -20.23 -1.78 -3.96
N GLY A 338 -20.56 -1.31 -2.75
CA GLY A 338 -19.57 -0.85 -1.76
C GLY A 338 -18.50 -1.90 -1.39
N ASP A 339 -18.79 -3.20 -1.56
CA ASP A 339 -17.78 -4.25 -1.40
C ASP A 339 -16.67 -4.16 -2.45
N ALA A 340 -17.00 -3.77 -3.69
CA ALA A 340 -16.05 -3.73 -4.80
C ALA A 340 -15.05 -2.57 -4.61
N ASP A 341 -15.54 -1.46 -4.06
CA ASP A 341 -14.75 -0.31 -3.63
C ASP A 341 -13.75 -0.63 -2.50
N GLU A 342 -13.90 -1.74 -1.77
CA GLU A 342 -12.91 -2.15 -0.75
C GLU A 342 -11.52 -2.38 -1.35
N ALA A 343 -11.43 -2.96 -2.54
CA ALA A 343 -10.14 -3.11 -3.23
C ALA A 343 -9.54 -1.74 -3.59
N VAL A 344 -10.37 -0.77 -3.99
CA VAL A 344 -9.90 0.60 -4.27
C VAL A 344 -9.37 1.28 -3.02
N TRP A 345 -10.00 1.04 -1.87
CA TRP A 345 -9.53 1.58 -0.60
C TRP A 345 -8.16 1.01 -0.20
N GLU A 346 -7.98 -0.30 -0.39
CA GLU A 346 -6.74 -1.03 -0.08
C GLU A 346 -5.57 -0.66 -1.03
N LEU A 347 -5.83 0.04 -2.14
CA LEU A 347 -4.78 0.72 -2.89
C LEU A 347 -4.08 1.80 -2.05
N GLY A 348 -4.80 2.44 -1.12
CA GLY A 348 -4.25 3.48 -0.24
C GLY A 348 -3.67 4.67 -0.99
N ALA A 349 -4.14 4.96 -2.20
CA ALA A 349 -3.55 5.93 -3.12
C ALA A 349 -4.28 7.28 -3.19
N PHE A 350 -5.26 7.48 -2.31
CA PHE A 350 -6.01 8.74 -2.23
C PHE A 350 -5.16 9.89 -1.68
N LEU A 351 -4.18 9.59 -0.82
CA LEU A 351 -3.22 10.56 -0.32
C LEU A 351 -1.84 10.33 -0.95
N PRO A 352 -0.97 11.35 -0.95
CA PRO A 352 0.40 11.24 -1.43
C PRO A 352 1.19 10.15 -0.73
N ALA A 353 2.27 9.72 -1.37
CA ALA A 353 3.08 8.61 -0.87
C ALA A 353 3.76 8.94 0.46
N VAL A 354 3.82 7.95 1.36
CA VAL A 354 4.47 8.02 2.68
C VAL A 354 5.47 6.87 2.80
N PRO A 355 6.67 7.10 3.39
CA PRO A 355 7.63 6.04 3.64
C PRO A 355 7.00 4.86 4.38
N GLY A 356 7.27 3.64 3.90
CA GLY A 356 6.76 2.38 4.43
C GLY A 356 5.32 2.01 4.02
N GLY A 357 4.54 2.94 3.48
CA GLY A 357 3.15 2.72 3.03
C GLY A 357 2.12 3.46 3.89
N PRO A 358 0.97 3.89 3.31
CA PRO A 358 0.06 4.82 3.96
C PRO A 358 -1.08 4.16 4.76
N LEU A 359 -1.20 2.84 4.73
CA LEU A 359 -2.35 2.14 5.32
C LEU A 359 -2.03 1.59 6.72
N TYR A 360 -2.94 1.81 7.67
CA TYR A 360 -2.84 1.31 9.05
C TYR A 360 -4.16 0.67 9.49
N ALA A 361 -4.11 -0.54 10.03
CA ALA A 361 -5.26 -1.26 10.57
C ALA A 361 -4.83 -2.08 11.79
N ASP A 362 -5.72 -2.26 12.76
CA ASP A 362 -5.46 -3.05 13.98
C ASP A 362 -4.16 -2.65 14.69
N GLY A 363 -3.87 -1.34 14.74
CA GLY A 363 -2.70 -0.79 15.42
C GLY A 363 -1.36 -1.11 14.77
N ARG A 364 -1.36 -1.50 13.49
CA ARG A 364 -0.15 -1.79 12.73
C ARG A 364 -0.25 -1.27 11.31
N ARG A 365 0.90 -1.08 10.69
CA ARG A 365 0.99 -0.82 9.26
C ARG A 365 0.50 -2.03 8.46
N VAL A 366 -0.31 -1.77 7.45
CA VAL A 366 -0.79 -2.78 6.52
C VAL A 366 0.35 -3.22 5.59
N PRO A 367 0.57 -4.53 5.39
CA PRO A 367 1.59 -5.03 4.47
C PRO A 367 1.41 -4.55 3.03
N ARG A 368 2.51 -4.26 2.34
CA ARG A 368 2.54 -3.83 0.93
C ARG A 368 1.82 -4.81 0.00
N ARG A 369 1.96 -6.10 0.26
CA ARG A 369 1.23 -7.18 -0.40
C ARG A 369 -0.27 -6.94 -0.53
N ARG A 370 -0.90 -6.33 0.47
CA ARG A 370 -2.35 -6.04 0.45
C ARG A 370 -2.69 -5.02 -0.63
N ALA A 371 -1.84 -4.01 -0.82
CA ALA A 371 -1.96 -3.05 -1.92
C ALA A 371 -1.61 -3.67 -3.28
N ALA A 372 -0.64 -4.59 -3.35
CA ALA A 372 -0.31 -5.32 -4.57
C ALA A 372 -1.48 -6.25 -5.02
N LEU A 373 -2.14 -6.92 -4.07
CA LEU A 373 -3.36 -7.70 -4.31
C LEU A 373 -4.50 -6.82 -4.79
N ALA A 374 -4.73 -5.69 -4.11
CA ALA A 374 -5.73 -4.71 -4.51
C ALA A 374 -5.47 -4.18 -5.93
N TYR A 375 -4.21 -3.90 -6.27
CA TYR A 375 -3.80 -3.53 -7.62
C TYR A 375 -4.18 -4.62 -8.63
N ALA A 376 -3.77 -5.87 -8.40
CA ALA A 376 -4.04 -6.97 -9.31
C ALA A 376 -5.55 -7.21 -9.51
N MET A 377 -6.33 -7.19 -8.44
CA MET A 377 -7.79 -7.35 -8.47
C MET A 377 -8.49 -6.22 -9.23
N THR A 378 -7.99 -4.99 -9.10
CA THR A 378 -8.59 -3.84 -9.75
C THR A 378 -8.16 -3.70 -11.20
N THR A 379 -7.22 -4.47 -11.74
CA THR A 379 -6.82 -4.38 -13.17
C THR A 379 -7.97 -4.64 -14.13
N VAL A 380 -8.93 -5.48 -13.75
CA VAL A 380 -10.13 -5.76 -14.57
C VAL A 380 -11.19 -4.66 -14.51
N TRP A 381 -11.03 -3.65 -13.64
CA TRP A 381 -11.91 -2.50 -13.61
C TRP A 381 -11.64 -1.54 -14.77
N PRO A 382 -12.69 -1.02 -15.44
CA PRO A 382 -12.55 0.09 -16.37
C PRO A 382 -11.84 1.28 -15.71
N GLU A 383 -10.85 1.84 -16.40
CA GLU A 383 -9.95 2.86 -15.82
C GLU A 383 -10.67 4.16 -15.48
N ASP A 384 -11.71 4.48 -16.25
CA ASP A 384 -12.49 5.72 -16.14
C ASP A 384 -13.55 5.69 -15.04
N LEU A 385 -13.73 4.56 -14.34
CA LEU A 385 -14.64 4.49 -13.21
C LEU A 385 -14.11 5.29 -12.03
N THR A 386 -15.01 6.02 -11.39
CA THR A 386 -14.76 6.73 -10.14
C THR A 386 -15.19 5.86 -8.97
N SER A 387 -14.37 5.83 -7.92
CA SER A 387 -14.75 5.17 -6.66
C SER A 387 -15.92 5.88 -5.98
N SER A 388 -16.67 5.19 -5.11
CA SER A 388 -17.66 5.87 -4.26
C SER A 388 -17.02 6.87 -3.26
N TYR A 389 -15.71 6.75 -3.01
CA TYR A 389 -14.99 7.58 -2.05
C TYR A 389 -14.57 8.95 -2.60
N GLY A 390 -14.64 9.17 -3.91
CA GLY A 390 -14.26 10.44 -4.51
C GLY A 390 -14.15 10.41 -6.03
N PRO A 391 -13.89 11.59 -6.64
CA PRO A 391 -13.87 11.80 -8.08
C PRO A 391 -12.62 11.22 -8.76
N MET A 392 -11.67 10.70 -7.98
CA MET A 392 -10.46 10.08 -8.52
C MET A 392 -10.82 8.82 -9.30
N ARG A 393 -10.19 8.68 -10.46
CA ARG A 393 -10.36 7.50 -11.31
C ARG A 393 -9.59 6.33 -10.72
N VAL A 394 -10.14 5.13 -10.87
CA VAL A 394 -9.47 3.92 -10.39
C VAL A 394 -8.14 3.71 -11.12
N GLY A 395 -8.05 4.03 -12.42
CA GLY A 395 -6.80 3.98 -13.17
C GLY A 395 -5.69 4.84 -12.55
N GLU A 396 -6.04 6.05 -12.11
CA GLU A 396 -5.10 6.98 -11.44
C GLU A 396 -4.63 6.41 -10.09
N LEU A 397 -5.55 5.88 -9.28
CA LEU A 397 -5.21 5.25 -8.00
C LEU A 397 -4.32 4.01 -8.18
N ARG A 398 -4.58 3.19 -9.21
CA ARG A 398 -3.72 2.06 -9.57
C ARG A 398 -2.32 2.52 -9.97
N GLN A 399 -2.22 3.56 -10.80
CA GLN A 399 -0.94 4.11 -11.25
C GLN A 399 -0.11 4.66 -10.07
N ARG A 400 -0.74 5.39 -9.17
CA ARG A 400 -0.11 5.84 -7.91
C ARG A 400 0.38 4.68 -7.06
N THR A 401 -0.42 3.62 -6.96
CA THR A 401 -0.10 2.42 -6.16
C THR A 401 1.10 1.68 -6.74
N VAL A 402 1.11 1.40 -8.04
CA VAL A 402 2.22 0.69 -8.68
C VAL A 402 3.52 1.47 -8.59
N ARG A 403 3.51 2.78 -8.85
CA ARG A 403 4.68 3.65 -8.70
C ARG A 403 5.22 3.63 -7.25
N ARG A 404 4.33 3.70 -6.27
CA ARG A 404 4.70 3.62 -4.84
C ARG A 404 5.31 2.27 -4.45
N LEU A 405 4.82 1.17 -5.02
CA LEU A 405 5.37 -0.16 -4.74
C LEU A 405 6.73 -0.35 -5.43
N LEU A 406 6.85 0.09 -6.67
CA LEU A 406 8.06 -0.05 -7.49
C LEU A 406 9.23 0.83 -7.03
N ILE A 407 8.96 1.99 -6.42
CA ILE A 407 10.01 2.85 -5.87
C ILE A 407 10.56 2.38 -4.52
N SER A 408 9.90 1.41 -3.89
CA SER A 408 10.32 0.87 -2.60
C SER A 408 11.71 0.25 -2.71
N GLU A 409 12.60 0.53 -1.74
CA GLU A 409 13.95 -0.06 -1.70
C GLU A 409 13.94 -1.59 -1.74
N HIS A 410 12.90 -2.20 -1.15
CA HIS A 410 12.66 -3.62 -1.19
C HIS A 410 11.22 -3.93 -1.59
N LEU A 411 11.05 -4.78 -2.59
CA LEU A 411 9.77 -5.33 -3.02
C LEU A 411 9.95 -6.85 -3.12
N ASP A 412 9.12 -7.59 -2.39
CA ASP A 412 9.17 -9.05 -2.37
C ASP A 412 8.78 -9.64 -3.73
N ASP A 413 9.22 -10.86 -4.01
CA ASP A 413 8.91 -11.54 -5.28
C ASP A 413 7.40 -11.73 -5.46
N GLU A 414 6.66 -12.03 -4.39
CA GLU A 414 5.20 -12.14 -4.39
C GLU A 414 4.54 -10.82 -4.78
N ASP A 415 5.02 -9.71 -4.22
CA ASP A 415 4.43 -8.40 -4.43
C ASP A 415 4.69 -7.93 -5.87
N LEU A 416 5.91 -8.12 -6.38
CA LEU A 416 6.22 -7.83 -7.79
C LEU A 416 5.46 -8.77 -8.74
N ALA A 417 5.32 -10.05 -8.40
CA ALA A 417 4.56 -10.99 -9.19
C ALA A 417 3.08 -10.60 -9.27
N LEU A 418 2.47 -10.15 -8.16
CA LEU A 418 1.11 -9.62 -8.13
C LEU A 418 0.93 -8.38 -9.02
N LEU A 419 1.94 -7.52 -9.15
CA LEU A 419 1.89 -6.38 -10.09
C LEU A 419 1.86 -6.82 -11.56
N THR A 420 2.29 -8.05 -11.86
CA THR A 420 2.28 -8.64 -13.21
C THR A 420 1.14 -9.65 -13.41
N TRP A 421 0.36 -9.93 -12.36
CA TRP A 421 -0.74 -10.88 -12.40
C TRP A 421 -1.95 -10.31 -13.12
#